data_AF-A0A7V7LAV7-F1
#
_entry.id   AF-A0A7V7LAV7-F1
#
_cell.length_a   1.000
_cell.length_b   1.000
_cell.length_c   1.000
_cell.angle_alpha   90.00
_cell.angle_beta   90.00
_cell.angle_gamma   90.00
#
_symmetry.space_group_name_H-M   'P 1'
#
loop_
_entity.id
_entity.type
_entity.pdbx_description
1 polymer ?
#
loop_
_entity_poly.entity_id
_entity_poly.type
_entity_poly.pdbx_seq_one_letter_code
_entity_poly.pdbx_strand_id
1 'polypeptide(L)'
;MQPITNTYQIFWEETRKYIKGIMEAIDWGAISDAAAETLTELDTFLQKYEENYWCFDYEIMDLIGEDEINEESIIEYVESKLESYIAEITKDPLFELHVTLINETYEAYKLGLYKLCAMPLFAVFEHIIASWREGNIKEGVIEINKKPKLRRLFKIIDPDKFNEVEHEQFSKIFALSVLRMFKKTFVNVPENLCQNLNRNSLTHGFHDYNSITKVDILKLFQLLKASMVLKYYDINVNERYKITK
;
A
#
# COMPACT_ATOMS: atom_id res chain seq x y z
N MET A 1 17.83 59.24 -20.31
CA MET A 1 17.74 58.18 -19.29
C MET A 1 17.05 56.97 -19.90
N GLN A 2 17.82 56.02 -20.43
CA GLN A 2 17.49 54.61 -20.69
C GLN A 2 18.82 53.95 -21.09
N PRO A 3 19.34 52.99 -20.29
CA PRO A 3 19.65 51.68 -20.87
C PRO A 3 19.64 50.50 -19.87
N ILE A 4 18.79 50.50 -18.83
CA ILE A 4 18.76 49.38 -17.86
C ILE A 4 17.91 48.20 -18.36
N THR A 5 16.92 48.44 -19.23
CA THR A 5 15.98 47.40 -19.71
C THR A 5 16.59 46.39 -20.68
N ASN A 6 17.58 46.78 -21.49
CA ASN A 6 18.12 45.94 -22.57
C ASN A 6 19.05 44.82 -22.03
N THR A 7 19.86 45.10 -21.00
CA THR A 7 20.82 44.15 -20.45
C THR A 7 20.15 42.99 -19.70
N TYR A 8 19.07 43.27 -18.96
CA TYR A 8 18.28 42.23 -18.29
C TYR A 8 17.59 41.31 -19.30
N GLN A 9 17.09 41.87 -20.41
CA GLN A 9 16.38 41.10 -21.42
C GLN A 9 17.33 40.14 -22.15
N ILE A 10 18.53 40.60 -22.49
CA ILE A 10 19.61 39.77 -23.07
C ILE A 10 20.01 38.65 -22.11
N PHE A 11 20.23 38.95 -20.83
CA PHE A 11 20.57 37.95 -19.81
C PHE A 11 19.49 36.85 -19.68
N TRP A 12 18.20 37.22 -19.68
CA TRP A 12 17.09 36.26 -19.61
C TRP A 12 16.93 35.42 -20.89
N GLU A 13 17.31 35.94 -22.05
CA GLU A 13 17.32 35.18 -23.31
C GLU A 13 18.48 34.19 -23.36
N GLU A 14 19.68 34.60 -22.96
CA GLU A 14 20.85 33.72 -22.85
C GLU A 14 20.63 32.61 -21.82
N THR A 15 20.06 32.94 -20.66
CA THR A 15 19.74 31.97 -19.60
C THR A 15 18.70 30.96 -20.08
N ARG A 16 17.64 31.40 -20.79
CA ARG A 16 16.65 30.48 -21.37
C ARG A 16 17.24 29.57 -22.44
N LYS A 17 18.15 30.08 -23.27
CA LYS A 17 18.83 29.30 -24.30
C LYS A 17 19.74 28.24 -23.68
N TYR A 18 20.44 28.60 -22.60
CA TYR A 18 21.28 27.68 -21.84
C TYR A 18 20.45 26.57 -21.14
N ILE A 19 19.38 26.93 -20.44
CA ILE A 19 18.47 25.97 -19.80
C ILE A 19 17.84 25.04 -20.83
N LYS A 20 17.38 25.60 -21.96
CA LYS A 20 16.82 24.80 -23.05
C LYS A 20 17.84 23.81 -23.62
N GLY A 21 19.10 24.24 -23.80
CA GLY A 21 20.18 23.35 -24.22
C GLY A 21 20.48 22.23 -23.22
N ILE A 22 20.38 22.50 -21.91
CA ILE A 22 20.48 21.46 -20.87
C ILE A 22 19.29 20.50 -20.95
N MET A 23 18.06 21.02 -21.08
CA MET A 23 16.86 20.19 -21.17
C MET A 23 16.81 19.32 -22.42
N GLU A 24 17.34 19.79 -23.54
CA GLU A 24 17.44 19.04 -24.79
C GLU A 24 18.59 18.03 -24.78
N ALA A 25 19.61 18.23 -23.94
CA ALA A 25 20.73 17.31 -23.75
C ALA A 25 20.43 16.17 -22.77
N ILE A 26 19.36 16.29 -21.98
CA ILE A 26 18.88 15.21 -21.12
C ILE A 26 18.15 14.19 -21.98
N ASP A 27 18.62 12.94 -21.94
CA ASP A 27 17.90 11.82 -22.52
C ASP A 27 16.74 11.42 -21.60
N TRP A 28 15.64 12.15 -21.74
CA TRP A 28 14.39 11.87 -21.00
C TRP A 28 13.83 10.48 -21.33
N GLY A 29 14.15 9.93 -22.51
CA GLY A 29 13.80 8.57 -22.89
C GLY A 29 14.53 7.55 -22.03
N ALA A 30 15.86 7.66 -21.92
CA ALA A 30 16.67 6.80 -21.05
C ALA A 30 16.29 6.93 -19.56
N ILE A 31 15.95 8.14 -19.09
CA ILE A 31 15.44 8.34 -17.71
C ILE A 31 14.08 7.65 -17.53
N SER A 32 13.19 7.77 -18.52
CA SER A 32 11.87 7.12 -18.48
C SER A 32 11.99 5.59 -18.50
N ASP A 33 12.89 5.05 -19.32
CA ASP A 33 13.11 3.61 -19.45
C ASP A 33 13.72 3.03 -18.16
N ALA A 34 14.74 3.68 -17.60
CA ALA A 34 15.36 3.27 -16.34
C ALA A 34 14.37 3.36 -15.16
N ALA A 35 13.50 4.38 -15.14
CA ALA A 35 12.43 4.48 -14.15
C ALA A 35 11.42 3.33 -14.29
N ALA A 36 11.02 2.98 -15.51
CA ALA A 36 10.10 1.87 -15.78
C ALA A 36 10.69 0.50 -15.41
N GLU A 37 11.99 0.29 -15.66
CA GLU A 37 12.73 -0.90 -15.24
C GLU A 37 12.76 -1.00 -13.71
N THR A 38 13.14 0.08 -13.01
CA THR A 38 13.16 0.15 -11.54
C THR A 38 11.80 -0.19 -10.92
N LEU A 39 10.71 0.32 -11.52
CA LEU A 39 9.35 0.07 -11.08
C LEU A 39 8.92 -1.39 -11.31
N THR A 40 9.37 -2.00 -12.42
CA THR A 40 9.11 -3.41 -12.73
C THR A 40 9.87 -4.33 -11.78
N GLU A 41 11.13 -4.02 -11.49
CA GLU A 41 11.94 -4.73 -10.50
C GLU A 41 11.32 -4.64 -9.11
N LEU A 42 10.85 -3.44 -8.73
CA LEU A 42 10.16 -3.24 -7.46
C LEU A 42 8.86 -4.04 -7.36
N ASP A 43 8.00 -4.01 -8.38
CA ASP A 43 6.75 -4.78 -8.34
C ASP A 43 7.04 -6.29 -8.28
N THR A 44 8.05 -6.77 -9.02
CA THR A 44 8.50 -8.17 -8.96
C THR A 44 9.03 -8.53 -7.57
N PHE A 45 9.81 -7.63 -6.96
CA PHE A 45 10.29 -7.78 -5.59
C PHE A 45 9.14 -7.90 -4.61
N LEU A 46 8.15 -7.00 -4.65
CA LEU A 46 6.99 -7.05 -3.77
C LEU A 46 6.21 -8.36 -3.94
N GLN A 47 5.93 -8.77 -5.18
CA GLN A 47 5.21 -10.01 -5.47
C GLN A 47 5.90 -11.25 -4.89
N LYS A 48 7.24 -11.32 -4.93
CA LYS A 48 8.01 -12.42 -4.30
C LYS A 48 7.71 -12.54 -2.80
N TYR A 49 7.57 -11.43 -2.08
CA TYR A 49 7.30 -11.44 -0.63
C TYR A 49 5.81 -11.63 -0.31
N GLU A 50 4.93 -11.17 -1.19
CA GLU A 50 3.49 -11.46 -1.12
C GLU A 50 3.22 -12.97 -1.15
N GLU A 51 4.07 -13.79 -1.78
CA GLU A 51 4.00 -15.25 -1.73
C GLU A 51 3.95 -15.79 -0.29
N ASN A 52 4.70 -15.16 0.61
CA ASN A 52 4.77 -15.48 2.03
C ASN A 52 3.93 -14.54 2.92
N TYR A 53 2.97 -13.83 2.32
CA TYR A 53 2.03 -12.92 2.96
C TYR A 53 2.66 -11.65 3.56
N TRP A 54 3.87 -11.29 3.14
CA TRP A 54 4.47 -10.00 3.48
C TRP A 54 3.97 -8.92 2.50
N CYS A 55 3.36 -7.86 3.03
CA CYS A 55 2.86 -6.72 2.26
C CYS A 55 3.64 -5.47 2.65
N PHE A 56 4.70 -5.15 1.93
CA PHE A 56 5.57 -4.05 2.33
C PHE A 56 4.98 -2.67 1.97
N ASP A 57 5.38 -1.67 2.74
CA ASP A 57 5.17 -0.25 2.44
C ASP A 57 6.48 0.38 1.95
N TYR A 58 6.47 1.70 1.69
CA TYR A 58 7.62 2.40 1.14
C TYR A 58 8.83 2.44 2.08
N GLU A 59 8.66 2.29 3.40
CA GLU A 59 9.76 2.31 4.37
C GLU A 59 10.63 1.05 4.25
N ILE A 60 10.13 -0.03 3.62
CA ILE A 60 10.94 -1.20 3.32
C ILE A 60 12.09 -0.89 2.35
N MET A 61 11.97 0.18 1.55
CA MET A 61 13.04 0.58 0.63
C MET A 61 14.36 0.83 1.38
N ASP A 62 14.28 1.29 2.63
CA ASP A 62 15.45 1.53 3.47
C ASP A 62 16.17 0.23 3.85
N LEU A 63 15.50 -0.93 3.79
CA LEU A 63 16.10 -2.24 4.04
C LEU A 63 16.72 -2.88 2.79
N ILE A 64 16.32 -2.46 1.60
CA ILE A 64 16.80 -3.03 0.32
C ILE A 64 18.22 -2.56 0.00
N GLY A 65 18.70 -1.52 0.66
CA GLY A 65 19.94 -0.82 0.32
C GLY A 65 21.26 -1.53 0.60
N GLU A 66 21.32 -2.61 1.41
CA GLU A 66 22.63 -3.09 1.91
C GLU A 66 22.91 -4.60 1.83
N ASP A 67 21.94 -5.53 1.78
CA ASP A 67 22.22 -6.97 1.62
C ASP A 67 20.95 -7.75 1.20
N GLU A 68 21.11 -9.02 0.81
CA GLU A 68 20.01 -9.92 0.47
C GLU A 68 19.05 -10.06 1.68
N ILE A 69 17.92 -9.37 1.64
CA ILE A 69 16.90 -9.41 2.71
C ILE A 69 16.44 -10.86 2.88
N ASN A 70 16.67 -11.43 4.06
CA ASN A 70 16.12 -12.72 4.44
C ASN A 70 14.88 -12.55 5.35
N GLU A 71 14.09 -13.62 5.51
CA GLU A 71 12.84 -13.56 6.28
C GLU A 71 13.06 -13.21 7.76
N GLU A 72 14.17 -13.64 8.36
CA GLU A 72 14.50 -13.34 9.76
C GLU A 72 14.74 -11.84 9.96
N SER A 73 15.52 -11.21 9.08
CA SER A 73 15.74 -9.76 9.10
C SER A 73 14.45 -8.95 8.96
N ILE A 74 13.49 -9.43 8.14
CA ILE A 74 12.17 -8.78 7.99
C ILE A 74 11.37 -8.89 9.29
N ILE A 75 11.35 -10.08 9.89
CA ILE A 75 10.63 -10.32 11.15
C ILE A 75 11.18 -9.39 12.24
N GLU A 76 12.51 -9.36 12.40
CA GLU A 76 13.18 -8.50 13.38
C GLU A 76 12.90 -7.02 13.13
N TYR A 77 12.98 -6.58 11.88
CA TYR A 77 12.67 -5.21 11.50
C TYR A 77 11.24 -4.83 11.88
N VAL A 78 10.25 -5.58 11.38
CA VAL A 78 8.82 -5.28 11.61
C VAL A 78 8.49 -5.33 13.09
N GLU A 79 9.04 -6.31 13.82
CA GLU A 79 8.85 -6.40 15.26
C GLU A 79 9.45 -5.18 15.99
N SER A 80 10.68 -4.77 15.64
CA SER A 80 11.33 -3.60 16.26
C SER A 80 10.57 -2.29 16.00
N LYS A 81 9.87 -2.21 14.87
CA LYS A 81 9.07 -1.05 14.46
C LYS A 81 7.61 -1.13 14.91
N LEU A 82 7.14 -2.27 15.40
CA LEU A 82 5.72 -2.51 15.61
C LEU A 82 5.07 -1.45 16.52
N GLU A 83 5.71 -1.07 17.63
CA GLU A 83 5.18 -0.03 18.51
C GLU A 83 5.02 1.32 17.79
N SER A 84 6.00 1.69 16.96
CA SER A 84 5.91 2.90 16.14
C SER A 84 4.82 2.80 15.07
N TYR A 85 4.64 1.63 14.45
CA TYR A 85 3.56 1.40 13.49
C TYR A 85 2.19 1.56 14.15
N ILE A 86 1.98 0.98 15.33
CA ILE A 86 0.72 1.15 16.07
C ILE A 86 0.49 2.62 16.40
N ALA A 87 1.52 3.34 16.87
CA ALA A 87 1.42 4.75 17.20
C ALA A 87 1.10 5.63 15.98
N GLU A 88 1.58 5.26 14.79
CA GLU A 88 1.28 5.97 13.54
C GLU A 88 -0.13 5.64 13.03
N ILE A 89 -0.45 4.35 12.92
CA ILE A 89 -1.74 3.84 12.47
C ILE A 89 -2.88 4.44 13.30
N THR A 90 -2.73 4.47 14.63
CA THR A 90 -3.79 4.95 15.53
C THR A 90 -3.97 6.47 15.55
N LYS A 91 -3.00 7.23 15.02
CA LYS A 91 -3.11 8.67 14.83
C LYS A 91 -3.64 9.04 13.45
N ASP A 92 -3.61 8.13 12.49
CA ASP A 92 -4.05 8.40 11.13
C ASP A 92 -5.59 8.35 11.02
N PRO A 93 -6.24 9.36 10.41
CA PRO A 93 -7.70 9.39 10.25
C PRO A 93 -8.27 8.17 9.52
N LEU A 94 -7.47 7.48 8.70
CA LEU A 94 -7.86 6.24 8.02
C LEU A 94 -8.36 5.16 8.99
N PHE A 95 -7.85 5.16 10.22
CA PHE A 95 -8.15 4.14 11.23
C PHE A 95 -8.99 4.66 12.39
N GLU A 96 -9.51 5.89 12.32
CA GLU A 96 -10.24 6.55 13.42
C GLU A 96 -11.31 5.64 14.05
N LEU A 97 -12.10 4.96 13.22
CA LEU A 97 -13.16 4.04 13.66
C LEU A 97 -12.63 2.81 14.42
N HIS A 98 -11.38 2.43 14.20
CA HIS A 98 -10.79 1.16 14.64
C HIS A 98 -9.70 1.31 15.70
N VAL A 99 -9.40 2.53 16.15
CA VAL A 99 -8.27 2.81 17.06
C VAL A 99 -8.28 1.90 18.30
N THR A 100 -9.43 1.77 18.98
CA THR A 100 -9.54 0.93 20.18
C THR A 100 -9.29 -0.54 19.86
N LEU A 101 -9.89 -1.06 18.79
CA LEU A 101 -9.72 -2.43 18.35
C LEU A 101 -8.26 -2.75 18.01
N ILE A 102 -7.54 -1.83 17.35
CA ILE A 102 -6.13 -1.98 17.00
C ILE A 102 -5.27 -2.01 18.28
N ASN A 103 -5.50 -1.09 19.21
CA ASN A 103 -4.77 -1.03 20.48
C ASN A 103 -4.99 -2.30 21.32
N GLU A 104 -6.23 -2.74 21.48
CA GLU A 104 -6.56 -3.98 22.20
C GLU A 104 -5.91 -5.20 21.53
N THR A 105 -5.87 -5.22 20.20
CA THR A 105 -5.20 -6.28 19.43
C THR A 105 -3.69 -6.27 19.65
N TYR A 106 -3.08 -5.10 19.73
CA TYR A 106 -1.66 -4.98 20.04
C TYR A 106 -1.33 -5.43 21.46
N GLU A 107 -2.17 -5.12 22.45
CA GLU A 107 -2.03 -5.67 23.80
C GLU A 107 -2.16 -7.20 23.81
N ALA A 108 -3.12 -7.76 23.08
CA ALA A 108 -3.26 -9.20 22.93
C ALA A 108 -2.03 -9.84 22.25
N TYR A 109 -1.45 -9.18 21.25
CA TYR A 109 -0.21 -9.60 20.60
C TYR A 109 0.95 -9.67 21.61
N LYS A 110 1.14 -8.64 22.44
CA LYS A 110 2.18 -8.61 23.49
C LYS A 110 2.01 -9.73 24.51
N LEU A 111 0.78 -10.16 24.77
CA LEU A 111 0.46 -11.28 25.66
C LEU A 111 0.58 -12.66 24.98
N GLY A 112 0.96 -12.73 23.70
CA GLY A 112 1.07 -13.98 22.95
C GLY A 112 -0.27 -14.58 22.49
N LEU A 113 -1.36 -13.79 22.52
CA LEU A 113 -2.71 -14.25 22.19
C LEU A 113 -3.00 -14.13 20.68
N TYR A 114 -2.12 -14.70 19.84
CA TYR A 114 -2.12 -14.49 18.39
C TYR A 114 -3.43 -14.87 17.69
N LYS A 115 -4.09 -15.95 18.14
CA LYS A 115 -5.39 -16.39 17.61
C LYS A 115 -6.47 -15.32 17.75
N LEU A 116 -6.42 -14.52 18.82
CA LEU A 116 -7.35 -13.43 19.07
C LEU A 116 -7.05 -12.19 18.23
N CYS A 117 -5.83 -12.07 17.70
CA CYS A 117 -5.39 -10.90 16.95
C CYS A 117 -5.84 -10.92 15.49
N ALA A 118 -5.87 -12.11 14.85
CA ALA A 118 -6.09 -12.22 13.41
C ALA A 118 -7.42 -11.62 12.94
N MET A 119 -8.54 -11.95 13.60
CA MET A 119 -9.87 -11.49 13.18
C MET A 119 -10.05 -9.97 13.31
N PRO A 120 -9.66 -9.31 14.42
CA PRO A 120 -9.61 -7.86 14.51
C PRO A 120 -8.85 -7.20 13.36
N LEU A 121 -7.63 -7.64 13.06
CA LEU A 121 -6.80 -7.03 12.00
C LEU A 121 -7.45 -7.19 10.61
N PHE A 122 -8.02 -8.36 10.32
CA PHE A 122 -8.77 -8.57 9.08
C PHE A 122 -10.02 -7.69 8.99
N ALA A 123 -10.74 -7.47 10.08
CA ALA A 123 -11.93 -6.63 10.09
C ALA A 123 -11.58 -5.17 9.78
N VAL A 124 -10.50 -4.64 10.37
CA VAL A 124 -9.98 -3.30 10.08
C VAL A 124 -9.58 -3.19 8.61
N PHE A 125 -8.81 -4.16 8.11
CA PHE A 125 -8.33 -4.16 6.74
C PHE A 125 -9.47 -4.23 5.72
N GLU A 126 -10.44 -5.13 5.92
CA GLU A 126 -11.61 -5.25 5.04
C GLU A 126 -12.41 -3.95 4.97
N HIS A 127 -12.58 -3.27 6.10
CA HIS A 127 -13.29 -2.00 6.14
C HIS A 127 -12.55 -0.92 5.35
N ILE A 128 -11.23 -0.82 5.49
CA ILE A 128 -10.39 0.13 4.73
C ILE A 128 -10.55 -0.11 3.23
N ILE A 129 -10.42 -1.35 2.78
CA ILE A 129 -10.55 -1.71 1.37
C ILE A 129 -11.96 -1.39 0.85
N ALA A 130 -12.99 -1.69 1.63
CA ALA A 130 -14.38 -1.42 1.26
C ALA A 130 -14.65 0.10 1.14
N SER A 131 -14.20 0.88 2.11
CA SER A 131 -14.34 2.34 2.10
C SER A 131 -13.54 3.00 0.99
N TRP A 132 -12.34 2.51 0.72
CA TRP A 132 -11.50 3.00 -0.38
C TRP A 132 -12.17 2.75 -1.72
N ARG A 133 -12.72 1.54 -1.93
CA ARG A 133 -13.40 1.21 -3.18
C ARG A 133 -14.66 2.06 -3.42
N GLU A 134 -15.33 2.52 -2.37
CA GLU A 134 -16.46 3.45 -2.49
C GLU A 134 -16.04 4.91 -2.75
N GLY A 135 -14.74 5.22 -2.69
CA GLY A 135 -14.25 6.58 -2.82
C GLY A 135 -14.34 7.40 -1.53
N ASN A 136 -14.54 6.75 -0.38
CA ASN A 136 -14.54 7.40 0.94
C ASN A 136 -13.11 7.63 1.47
N ILE A 137 -12.09 7.07 0.82
CA ILE A 137 -10.67 7.25 1.15
C ILE A 137 -9.92 7.70 -0.11
N LYS A 138 -9.34 8.89 -0.06
CA LYS A 138 -8.41 9.47 -1.04
C LYS A 138 -7.72 10.69 -0.45
N GLU A 139 -6.82 11.29 -1.21
CA GLU A 139 -6.08 12.47 -0.76
C GLU A 139 -7.04 13.61 -0.41
N GLY A 140 -6.89 14.15 0.80
CA GLY A 140 -7.75 15.21 1.35
C GLY A 140 -9.17 14.79 1.73
N VAL A 141 -9.58 13.53 1.52
CA VAL A 141 -10.93 13.04 1.88
C VAL A 141 -10.84 11.67 2.56
N ILE A 142 -11.15 11.64 3.85
CA ILE A 142 -11.24 10.41 4.64
C ILE A 142 -12.59 10.43 5.38
N GLU A 143 -13.53 9.60 4.93
CA GLU A 143 -14.87 9.46 5.49
C GLU A 143 -15.12 8.03 5.98
N ILE A 144 -14.26 7.54 6.88
CA ILE A 144 -14.26 6.15 7.34
C ILE A 144 -15.54 5.76 8.12
N ASN A 145 -16.26 6.74 8.66
CA ASN A 145 -17.48 6.48 9.43
C ASN A 145 -18.71 6.15 8.55
N LYS A 146 -18.58 6.23 7.21
CA LYS A 146 -19.63 5.81 6.28
C LYS A 146 -19.55 4.31 6.04
N LYS A 147 -20.63 3.59 6.36
CA LYS A 147 -20.75 2.17 6.07
C LYS A 147 -20.68 1.91 4.57
N PRO A 148 -19.72 1.10 4.10
CA PRO A 148 -19.68 0.69 2.70
C PRO A 148 -20.88 -0.18 2.32
N LYS A 149 -21.50 0.12 1.19
CA LYS A 149 -22.63 -0.58 0.57
C LYS A 149 -22.19 -1.52 -0.56
N LEU A 150 -20.95 -2.01 -0.51
CA LEU A 150 -20.41 -2.97 -1.46
C LEU A 150 -20.71 -4.41 -1.03
N ARG A 151 -21.14 -5.24 -1.98
CA ARG A 151 -21.28 -6.69 -1.78
C ARG A 151 -20.21 -7.40 -2.61
N ARG A 152 -19.69 -8.52 -2.09
CA ARG A 152 -18.72 -9.38 -2.80
C ARG A 152 -17.46 -8.61 -3.24
N LEU A 153 -16.89 -7.82 -2.32
CA LEU A 153 -15.73 -6.95 -2.56
C LEU A 153 -14.57 -7.67 -3.25
N PHE A 154 -14.26 -8.90 -2.81
CA PHE A 154 -13.28 -9.80 -3.42
C PHE A 154 -13.46 -10.03 -4.92
N LYS A 155 -14.71 -10.05 -5.43
CA LYS A 155 -15.01 -10.24 -6.85
C LYS A 155 -14.93 -8.94 -7.66
N ILE A 156 -14.99 -7.79 -6.98
CA ILE A 156 -15.00 -6.48 -7.60
C ILE A 156 -13.57 -5.93 -7.73
N ILE A 157 -12.71 -6.24 -6.76
CA ILE A 157 -11.32 -5.83 -6.76
C ILE A 157 -10.51 -6.81 -7.59
N ASP A 158 -9.97 -6.31 -8.70
CA ASP A 158 -9.14 -7.06 -9.62
C ASP A 158 -7.83 -6.30 -9.87
N PRO A 159 -6.73 -6.64 -9.18
CA PRO A 159 -5.44 -5.94 -9.27
C PRO A 159 -4.99 -5.69 -10.72
N ASP A 160 -5.19 -6.67 -11.59
CA ASP A 160 -4.74 -6.63 -13.00
C ASP A 160 -5.39 -5.49 -13.79
N LYS A 161 -6.60 -5.06 -13.42
CA LYS A 161 -7.32 -3.95 -14.09
C LYS A 161 -6.80 -2.57 -13.72
N PHE A 162 -5.92 -2.48 -12.72
CA PHE A 162 -5.38 -1.22 -12.21
C PHE A 162 -4.00 -0.90 -12.80
N ASN A 163 -3.42 -1.80 -13.60
CA ASN A 163 -2.11 -1.63 -14.23
C ASN A 163 -2.06 -0.56 -15.34
N GLU A 164 -3.19 -0.08 -15.85
CA GLU A 164 -3.25 0.81 -17.04
C GLU A 164 -3.21 2.33 -16.72
N VAL A 165 -3.03 2.75 -15.46
CA VAL A 165 -3.19 4.16 -15.04
C VAL A 165 -1.85 4.94 -15.00
N GLU A 166 -1.80 6.14 -15.59
CA GLU A 166 -0.59 6.94 -15.88
C GLU A 166 -0.04 7.85 -14.75
N HIS A 167 -0.70 7.98 -13.58
CA HIS A 167 -0.22 8.88 -12.50
C HIS A 167 0.31 8.14 -11.26
N GLU A 168 1.39 8.69 -10.69
CA GLU A 168 2.16 8.22 -9.52
C GLU A 168 2.46 6.71 -9.52
N GLN A 169 3.35 6.30 -10.43
CA GLN A 169 3.71 4.90 -10.66
C GLN A 169 4.20 4.18 -9.39
N PHE A 170 4.83 4.90 -8.45
CA PHE A 170 5.32 4.34 -7.19
C PHE A 170 4.19 4.00 -6.20
N SER A 171 3.34 4.98 -5.82
CA SER A 171 2.17 4.78 -4.95
C SER A 171 1.23 3.69 -5.50
N LYS A 172 1.10 3.63 -6.83
CA LYS A 172 0.33 2.60 -7.54
C LYS A 172 0.87 1.19 -7.31
N ILE A 173 2.18 0.95 -7.35
CA ILE A 173 2.77 -0.39 -7.15
C ILE A 173 2.48 -0.90 -5.74
N PHE A 174 2.65 -0.06 -4.73
CA PHE A 174 2.33 -0.43 -3.35
C PHE A 174 0.82 -0.63 -3.15
N ALA A 175 -0.02 0.22 -3.76
CA ALA A 175 -1.47 0.02 -3.74
C ALA A 175 -1.84 -1.32 -4.39
N LEU A 176 -1.25 -1.67 -5.53
CA LEU A 176 -1.45 -2.96 -6.19
C LEU A 176 -1.05 -4.13 -5.29
N SER A 177 0.09 -4.02 -4.57
CA SER A 177 0.52 -5.01 -3.59
C SER A 177 -0.55 -5.24 -2.51
N VAL A 178 -1.09 -4.16 -1.94
CA VAL A 178 -2.20 -4.22 -0.96
C VAL A 178 -3.43 -4.92 -1.55
N LEU A 179 -3.80 -4.63 -2.80
CA LEU A 179 -4.94 -5.25 -3.47
C LEU A 179 -4.72 -6.74 -3.79
N ARG A 180 -3.50 -7.12 -4.20
CA ARG A 180 -3.12 -8.54 -4.38
C ARG A 180 -3.21 -9.28 -3.06
N MET A 181 -2.74 -8.67 -1.98
CA MET A 181 -2.84 -9.23 -0.63
C MET A 181 -4.28 -9.37 -0.13
N PHE A 182 -5.15 -8.41 -0.44
CA PHE A 182 -6.59 -8.56 -0.23
C PHE A 182 -7.15 -9.76 -1.02
N LYS A 183 -6.82 -9.88 -2.31
CA LYS A 183 -7.23 -11.02 -3.15
C LYS A 183 -6.59 -12.34 -2.72
N LYS A 184 -5.48 -12.33 -1.99
CA LYS A 184 -4.83 -13.55 -1.47
C LYS A 184 -5.42 -14.01 -0.15
N THR A 185 -5.77 -13.08 0.73
CA THR A 185 -6.24 -13.38 2.09
C THR A 185 -7.76 -13.54 2.20
N PHE A 186 -8.53 -13.03 1.23
CA PHE A 186 -10.00 -13.14 1.18
C PHE A 186 -10.48 -14.16 0.14
N VAL A 187 -9.62 -15.10 -0.28
CA VAL A 187 -9.97 -16.22 -1.18
C VAL A 187 -11.02 -17.13 -0.54
N ASN A 188 -11.61 -18.01 -1.34
CA ASN A 188 -12.56 -19.01 -0.85
C ASN A 188 -11.95 -19.88 0.27
N VAL A 189 -12.82 -20.45 1.10
CA VAL A 189 -12.41 -21.44 2.10
C VAL A 189 -11.87 -22.68 1.37
N PRO A 190 -10.63 -23.14 1.63
CA PRO A 190 -10.09 -24.36 1.02
C PRO A 190 -10.88 -25.61 1.42
N GLU A 191 -10.76 -26.69 0.66
CA GLU A 191 -11.41 -27.98 0.98
C GLU A 191 -10.80 -28.66 2.22
N ASN A 192 -9.51 -28.42 2.47
CA ASN A 192 -8.79 -28.92 3.64
C ASN A 192 -8.63 -27.81 4.70
N LEU A 193 -8.38 -28.22 5.94
CA LEU A 193 -8.15 -27.29 7.06
C LEU A 193 -7.05 -26.28 6.69
N CYS A 194 -7.39 -25.00 6.69
CA CYS A 194 -6.49 -23.95 6.21
C CYS A 194 -5.43 -23.62 7.27
N GLN A 195 -4.15 -23.61 6.88
CA GLN A 195 -3.04 -23.23 7.76
C GLN A 195 -2.45 -21.84 7.44
N ASN A 196 -2.75 -21.30 6.26
CA ASN A 196 -2.26 -19.99 5.82
C ASN A 196 -3.25 -18.87 6.18
N LEU A 197 -2.77 -17.63 6.26
CA LEU A 197 -3.60 -16.45 6.47
C LEU A 197 -4.75 -16.38 5.44
N ASN A 198 -5.96 -16.69 5.91
CA ASN A 198 -7.18 -16.68 5.12
C ASN A 198 -8.37 -16.26 5.99
N ARG A 199 -8.82 -15.03 5.78
CA ARG A 199 -9.93 -14.40 6.51
C ARG A 199 -11.20 -15.24 6.43
N ASN A 200 -11.56 -15.78 5.26
CA ASN A 200 -12.79 -16.55 5.12
C ASN A 200 -12.72 -17.88 5.89
N SER A 201 -11.58 -18.57 5.88
CA SER A 201 -11.40 -19.79 6.68
C SER A 201 -11.57 -19.51 8.18
N LEU A 202 -11.03 -18.39 8.67
CA LEU A 202 -11.16 -17.96 10.06
C LEU A 202 -12.61 -17.63 10.43
N THR A 203 -13.31 -16.87 9.58
CA THR A 203 -14.73 -16.52 9.78
C THR A 203 -15.64 -17.75 9.78
N HIS A 204 -15.32 -18.76 8.97
CA HIS A 204 -16.14 -19.97 8.83
C HIS A 204 -15.73 -21.11 9.78
N GLY A 205 -14.77 -20.90 10.69
CA GLY A 205 -14.36 -21.92 11.65
C GLY A 205 -13.53 -23.06 11.06
N PHE A 206 -13.04 -22.90 9.82
CA PHE A 206 -12.34 -23.94 9.06
C PHE A 206 -10.85 -23.61 8.88
N HIS A 207 -10.25 -23.13 9.96
CA HIS A 207 -8.85 -22.78 10.04
C HIS A 207 -8.16 -23.60 11.15
N ASP A 208 -6.92 -24.01 10.92
CA ASP A 208 -6.09 -24.59 11.96
C ASP A 208 -5.61 -23.48 12.89
N TYR A 209 -6.40 -23.14 13.91
CA TYR A 209 -6.03 -22.04 14.80
C TYR A 209 -4.69 -22.26 15.52
N ASN A 210 -4.18 -23.48 15.61
CA ASN A 210 -2.87 -23.75 16.20
C ASN A 210 -1.71 -23.39 15.26
N SER A 211 -1.95 -23.24 13.95
CA SER A 211 -0.94 -22.80 13.01
C SER A 211 -0.71 -21.29 13.01
N ILE A 212 -1.58 -20.49 13.65
CA ILE A 212 -1.43 -19.04 13.74
C ILE A 212 -0.28 -18.69 14.70
N THR A 213 0.78 -18.13 14.14
CA THR A 213 2.00 -17.75 14.85
C THR A 213 2.07 -16.25 15.11
N LYS A 214 3.08 -15.84 15.89
CA LYS A 214 3.50 -14.45 16.05
C LYS A 214 3.76 -13.77 14.70
N VAL A 215 4.45 -14.47 13.79
CA VAL A 215 4.87 -13.95 12.48
C VAL A 215 3.65 -13.66 11.60
N ASP A 216 2.61 -14.50 11.69
CA ASP A 216 1.35 -14.24 10.98
C ASP A 216 0.69 -12.95 11.42
N ILE A 217 0.76 -12.63 12.72
CA ILE A 217 0.21 -11.39 13.26
C ILE A 217 1.07 -10.17 12.88
N LEU A 218 2.40 -10.32 12.85
CA LEU A 218 3.30 -9.27 12.32
C LEU A 218 2.98 -8.94 10.86
N LYS A 219 2.77 -9.96 10.02
CA LYS A 219 2.35 -9.81 8.61
C LYS A 219 1.04 -9.02 8.50
N LEU A 220 0.07 -9.26 9.39
CA LEU A 220 -1.20 -8.53 9.40
C LEU A 220 -1.07 -7.08 9.88
N PHE A 221 -0.22 -6.80 10.88
CA PHE A 221 0.08 -5.41 11.26
C PHE A 221 0.78 -4.65 10.14
N GLN A 222 1.76 -5.29 9.50
CA GLN A 222 2.46 -4.74 8.34
C GLN A 222 1.49 -4.46 7.18
N LEU A 223 0.52 -5.36 6.92
CA LEU A 223 -0.53 -5.14 5.94
C LEU A 223 -1.41 -3.93 6.27
N LEU A 224 -1.75 -3.71 7.54
CA LEU A 224 -2.47 -2.50 7.96
C LEU A 224 -1.65 -1.24 7.69
N LYS A 225 -0.37 -1.21 8.07
CA LYS A 225 0.54 -0.09 7.78
C LYS A 225 0.60 0.19 6.27
N ALA A 226 0.84 -0.85 5.45
CA ALA A 226 0.91 -0.72 4.00
C ALA A 226 -0.38 -0.19 3.37
N SER A 227 -1.55 -0.50 3.95
CA SER A 227 -2.83 -0.01 3.43
C SER A 227 -2.99 1.53 3.47
N MET A 228 -2.15 2.24 4.22
CA MET A 228 -2.12 3.71 4.23
C MET A 228 -1.84 4.32 2.85
N VAL A 229 -1.15 3.59 1.97
CA VAL A 229 -0.87 4.06 0.61
C VAL A 229 -2.13 4.29 -0.22
N LEU A 230 -3.25 3.64 0.13
CA LEU A 230 -4.52 3.77 -0.58
C LEU A 230 -5.10 5.18 -0.54
N LYS A 231 -4.70 6.01 0.44
CA LYS A 231 -5.03 7.44 0.47
C LYS A 231 -4.53 8.17 -0.77
N TYR A 232 -3.40 7.74 -1.33
CA TYR A 232 -2.75 8.40 -2.47
C TYR A 232 -3.14 7.76 -3.81
N TYR A 233 -4.01 6.76 -3.81
CA TYR A 233 -4.41 6.04 -5.01
C TYR A 233 -5.93 6.09 -5.23
N ASP A 234 -6.41 7.08 -5.98
CA ASP A 234 -7.84 7.24 -6.28
C ASP A 234 -8.24 6.45 -7.54
N ILE A 235 -9.01 5.37 -7.32
CA ILE A 235 -9.56 4.49 -8.34
C ILE A 235 -10.59 5.17 -9.26
N ASN A 236 -11.26 6.23 -8.78
CA ASN A 236 -12.39 6.88 -9.45
C ASN A 236 -11.98 8.02 -10.38
N VAL A 237 -10.69 8.40 -10.39
CA VAL A 237 -10.16 9.34 -11.39
C VAL A 237 -10.39 8.78 -12.80
N ASN A 238 -10.35 7.46 -12.99
CA ASN A 238 -10.47 6.81 -14.29
C ASN A 238 -11.92 6.55 -14.76
N GLU A 239 -12.90 6.46 -13.87
CA GLU A 239 -14.32 6.36 -14.29
C GLU A 239 -14.84 7.71 -14.83
N ARG A 240 -14.28 8.84 -14.39
CA ARG A 240 -14.65 10.17 -14.89
C ARG A 240 -14.20 10.42 -16.33
N TYR A 241 -13.10 9.84 -16.79
CA TYR A 241 -12.62 9.97 -18.18
C TYR A 241 -13.34 9.05 -19.18
N LYS A 242 -14.10 8.05 -18.70
CA LYS A 242 -14.91 7.17 -19.58
C LYS A 242 -16.30 7.74 -19.90
N ILE A 243 -16.72 8.84 -19.25
CA ILE A 243 -18.03 9.47 -19.46
C ILE A 243 -17.94 10.68 -20.43
N THR A 244 -16.72 11.06 -20.85
CA THR A 244 -16.47 12.20 -21.73
C THR A 244 -15.92 11.84 -23.13
N LYS A 245 -16.19 10.62 -23.62
CA LYS A 245 -16.06 10.29 -25.05
C LYS A 245 -17.41 9.90 -25.64
#